data_AF-A0A521W651-F1
#
_entry.id   AF-A0A521W651-F1
#
_cell.length_a   1.000
_cell.length_b   1.000
_cell.length_c   1.000
_cell.angle_alpha   90.00
_cell.angle_beta   90.00
_cell.angle_gamma   90.00
#
_symmetry.space_group_name_H-M   'P 1'
#
loop_
_entity.id
_entity.type
_entity.pdbx_description
1 polymer ?
#
loop_
_entity_poly.entity_id
_entity_poly.type
_entity_poly.pdbx_seq_one_letter_code
_entity_poly.pdbx_strand_id
1 'polypeptide(L)'
;MATPARYAFPVGPIRPPSEGGSASLLIQVTRNCHWNRCGFCRLYRGERFELRSPAEVKADIDAIAAICTELRAVSDEMGRGGGIDREVALAFLEREPALRTGHEFPLVYQWLLSGGRTAFLQDANTLIMPAPRLVEILEYLRGTFPSLVRVTSYARAKTLCQKEPEDLARVRAAGLDRLHVGLESGDDEVLAHVDKGITGAGHIQAGRRARAAGFQLSEYWMPGLGGRELSEQHVRNTARVLNEISPDYIRTRPYLSLPGTELHAAAERGEFEPLGPLEQLFEVRRCVAALEVTARVCFDHCANDWRAPDGVLLLRQDYEGYQFPAEKPALLARIDAGLSRDPGLRPAPGAGQRARTRAGA
;
A
#
# COMPACT_ATOMS: atom_id res chain seq x y z
N MET A 1 -20.43 9.84 22.07
CA MET A 1 -20.09 11.27 21.95
C MET A 1 -19.22 11.43 20.71
N ALA A 2 -19.33 12.53 19.96
CA ALA A 2 -18.46 12.77 18.81
C ALA A 2 -17.07 13.23 19.28
N THR A 3 -16.02 12.91 18.53
CA THR A 3 -14.65 13.38 18.80
C THR A 3 -14.60 14.91 18.82
N PRO A 4 -13.95 15.55 19.82
CA PRO A 4 -13.75 16.99 19.84
C PRO A 4 -13.02 17.49 18.59
N ALA A 5 -13.43 18.63 18.04
CA ALA A 5 -12.86 19.18 16.80
C ALA A 5 -11.33 19.34 16.86
N ARG A 6 -10.76 19.63 18.04
CA ARG A 6 -9.31 19.75 18.25
C ARG A 6 -8.52 18.45 18.05
N TYR A 7 -9.17 17.30 18.04
CA TYR A 7 -8.54 15.99 17.80
C TYR A 7 -9.03 15.31 16.54
N ALA A 8 -10.05 15.86 15.88
CA ALA A 8 -10.68 15.22 14.75
C ALA A 8 -9.80 15.34 13.50
N PHE A 9 -9.50 14.22 12.88
CA PHE A 9 -8.85 14.15 11.58
C PHE A 9 -9.39 12.95 10.78
N PRO A 10 -9.52 13.05 9.45
CA PRO A 10 -10.05 11.97 8.63
C PRO A 10 -8.98 10.90 8.34
N VAL A 11 -9.44 9.69 8.06
CA VAL A 11 -8.59 8.55 7.70
C VAL A 11 -9.16 7.85 6.46
N GLY A 12 -8.30 7.67 5.46
CA GLY A 12 -8.64 6.94 4.24
C GLY A 12 -8.71 5.42 4.46
N PRO A 13 -9.42 4.68 3.59
CA PRO A 13 -9.69 3.26 3.78
C PRO A 13 -8.51 2.34 3.46
N ILE A 14 -7.46 2.86 2.80
CA ILE A 14 -6.36 2.05 2.27
C ILE A 14 -4.99 2.59 2.68
N ARG A 15 -4.08 1.64 2.92
CA ARG A 15 -2.63 1.83 3.05
C ARG A 15 -1.93 0.53 2.64
N PRO A 16 -0.67 0.56 2.19
CA PRO A 16 0.01 -0.67 1.84
C PRO A 16 0.36 -1.48 3.10
N PRO A 17 0.46 -2.82 3.02
CA PRO A 17 0.77 -3.67 4.18
C PRO A 17 2.02 -3.21 4.97
N SER A 18 3.06 -2.76 4.26
CA SER A 18 4.28 -2.21 4.87
C SER A 18 4.05 -1.00 5.76
N GLU A 19 3.05 -0.18 5.48
CA GLU A 19 2.69 0.99 6.32
C GLU A 19 1.76 0.60 7.47
N GLY A 20 1.00 -0.50 7.32
CA GLY A 20 0.23 -1.08 8.41
C GLY A 20 1.13 -1.66 9.50
N GLY A 21 2.14 -2.44 9.11
CA GLY A 21 3.09 -3.03 10.05
C GLY A 21 4.08 -2.05 10.66
N SER A 22 4.42 -0.97 9.95
CA SER A 22 5.22 0.13 10.52
C SER A 22 4.41 1.04 11.45
N ALA A 23 3.10 0.79 11.58
CA ALA A 23 2.14 1.62 12.29
C ALA A 23 2.23 3.11 11.89
N SER A 24 2.38 3.39 10.59
CA SER A 24 2.57 4.76 10.10
C SER A 24 1.40 5.67 10.45
N LEU A 25 1.72 6.91 10.82
CA LEU A 25 0.72 7.97 10.96
C LEU A 25 0.00 8.17 9.63
N LEU A 26 -1.31 8.38 9.68
CA LEU A 26 -2.16 8.44 8.50
C LEU A 26 -2.59 9.88 8.25
N ILE A 27 -2.15 10.46 7.12
CA ILE A 27 -2.45 11.84 6.75
C ILE A 27 -3.18 11.84 5.41
N GLN A 28 -4.43 12.27 5.39
CA GLN A 28 -5.21 12.29 4.16
C GLN A 28 -4.98 13.59 3.39
N VAL A 29 -4.00 13.61 2.47
CA VAL A 29 -3.68 14.81 1.67
C VAL A 29 -4.63 15.00 0.48
N THR A 30 -5.10 13.90 -0.07
CA THR A 30 -6.13 13.84 -1.10
C THR A 30 -7.22 12.90 -0.64
N ARG A 31 -8.44 13.04 -1.16
CA ARG A 31 -9.49 12.04 -0.95
C ARG A 31 -9.73 11.24 -2.21
N ASN A 32 -9.83 9.93 -2.05
CA ASN A 32 -10.27 8.99 -3.09
C ASN A 32 -9.30 8.88 -4.28
N CYS A 33 -9.81 8.62 -5.49
CA CYS A 33 -9.01 8.42 -6.70
C CYS A 33 -9.55 9.25 -7.86
N HIS A 34 -8.73 10.11 -8.47
CA HIS A 34 -9.13 10.91 -9.64
C HIS A 34 -9.30 10.08 -10.92
N TRP A 35 -8.66 8.90 -11.01
CA TRP A 35 -8.81 8.03 -12.17
C TRP A 35 -10.05 7.17 -12.09
N ASN A 36 -10.22 6.49 -10.96
CA ASN A 36 -11.39 5.68 -10.58
C ASN A 36 -12.00 4.79 -11.67
N ARG A 37 -11.21 4.32 -12.64
CA ARG A 37 -11.67 3.55 -13.81
C ARG A 37 -11.14 2.13 -13.89
N CYS A 38 -10.08 1.80 -13.14
CA CYS A 38 -9.43 0.48 -13.21
C CYS A 38 -10.43 -0.67 -13.02
N GLY A 39 -10.54 -1.57 -13.99
CA GLY A 39 -11.56 -2.63 -14.06
C GLY A 39 -11.51 -3.64 -12.92
N PHE A 40 -10.35 -3.79 -12.26
CA PHE A 40 -10.17 -4.67 -11.09
C PHE A 40 -10.42 -3.97 -9.74
N CYS A 41 -10.64 -2.65 -9.72
CA CYS A 41 -10.72 -1.85 -8.49
C CYS A 41 -12.12 -1.28 -8.27
N ARG A 42 -12.69 -1.56 -7.09
CA ARG A 42 -13.98 -1.03 -6.63
C ARG A 42 -13.88 0.02 -5.52
N LEU A 43 -12.68 0.29 -5.01
CA LEU A 43 -12.47 0.95 -3.70
C LEU A 43 -13.16 2.31 -3.57
N TYR A 44 -13.10 3.15 -4.60
CA TYR A 44 -13.65 4.51 -4.58
C TYR A 44 -14.78 4.70 -5.60
N ARG A 45 -15.40 3.61 -6.10
CA ARG A 45 -16.47 3.72 -7.09
C ARG A 45 -17.65 4.51 -6.49
N GLY A 46 -18.14 5.50 -7.23
CA GLY A 46 -19.17 6.43 -6.74
C GLY A 46 -18.65 7.62 -5.93
N GLU A 47 -17.40 7.56 -5.44
CA GLU A 47 -16.80 8.65 -4.67
C GLU A 47 -16.14 9.70 -5.57
N ARG A 48 -16.24 10.97 -5.16
CA ARG A 48 -15.60 12.09 -5.87
C ARG A 48 -14.17 12.27 -5.38
N PHE A 49 -13.26 12.50 -6.31
CA PHE A 49 -11.89 12.88 -5.97
C PHE A 49 -11.83 14.32 -5.44
N GLU A 50 -10.99 14.53 -4.44
CA GLU A 50 -10.78 15.86 -3.83
C GLU A 50 -9.29 16.12 -3.57
N LEU A 51 -8.85 17.33 -3.91
CA LEU A 51 -7.61 17.90 -3.41
C LEU A 51 -7.93 18.74 -2.17
N ARG A 52 -7.40 18.34 -1.01
CA ARG A 52 -7.56 19.14 0.21
C ARG A 52 -6.60 20.32 0.21
N SER A 53 -7.00 21.41 0.86
CA SER A 53 -6.14 22.58 1.02
C SER A 53 -5.01 22.29 2.02
N PRO A 54 -3.84 22.97 1.90
CA PRO A 54 -2.80 22.89 2.91
C PRO A 54 -3.30 23.22 4.31
N ALA A 55 -4.19 24.21 4.45
CA ALA A 55 -4.76 24.58 5.75
C ALA A 55 -5.53 23.43 6.42
N GLU A 56 -6.37 22.71 5.68
CA GLU A 56 -7.10 21.56 6.21
C GLU A 56 -6.18 20.42 6.62
N VAL A 57 -5.15 20.14 5.81
CA VAL A 57 -4.19 19.06 6.12
C VAL A 57 -3.32 19.43 7.32
N LYS A 58 -2.92 20.70 7.47
CA LYS A 58 -2.20 21.18 8.65
C LYS A 58 -3.05 21.10 9.91
N ALA A 59 -4.34 21.40 9.83
CA ALA A 59 -5.26 21.22 10.96
C ALA A 59 -5.34 19.77 11.42
N ASP A 60 -5.32 18.79 10.51
CA ASP A 60 -5.24 17.37 10.89
C ASP A 60 -3.91 17.04 11.60
N ILE A 61 -2.80 17.58 11.10
CA ILE A 61 -1.46 17.42 11.70
C ILE A 61 -1.45 18.01 13.12
N ASP A 62 -2.08 19.16 13.31
CA ASP A 62 -2.21 19.82 14.61
C ASP A 62 -3.09 19.00 15.57
N ALA A 63 -4.17 18.41 15.07
CA ALA A 63 -5.04 17.55 15.85
C ALA A 63 -4.30 16.30 16.37
N ILE A 64 -3.46 15.70 15.53
CA ILE A 64 -2.58 14.60 15.92
C ILE A 64 -1.56 15.08 16.97
N ALA A 65 -0.93 16.23 16.73
CA ALA A 65 0.06 16.81 17.63
C ALA A 65 -0.52 17.15 19.01
N ALA A 66 -1.78 17.59 19.07
CA ALA A 66 -2.52 17.82 20.29
C ALA A 66 -2.67 16.53 21.12
N ILE A 67 -3.08 15.42 20.49
CA ILE A 67 -3.15 14.11 21.17
C ILE A 67 -1.77 13.70 21.71
N CYS A 68 -0.71 13.85 20.92
CA CYS A 68 0.65 13.53 21.36
C CYS A 68 1.10 14.37 22.56
N THR A 69 0.82 15.68 22.51
CA THR A 69 1.23 16.64 23.54
C THR A 69 0.50 16.37 24.86
N GLU A 70 -0.80 16.14 24.80
CA GLU A 70 -1.60 15.89 25.99
C GLU A 70 -1.31 14.52 26.61
N LEU A 71 -1.05 13.48 25.79
CA LEU A 71 -0.57 12.20 26.30
C LEU A 71 0.76 12.32 27.06
N ARG A 72 1.69 13.12 26.54
CA ARG A 72 2.96 13.40 27.23
C ARG A 72 2.74 14.19 28.52
N ALA A 73 1.84 15.16 28.53
CA ALA A 73 1.49 15.90 29.75
C ALA A 73 0.93 14.95 30.83
N VAL A 74 0.00 14.06 30.47
CA VAL A 74 -0.52 13.02 31.38
C VAL A 74 0.61 12.11 31.87
N SER A 75 1.51 11.70 30.98
CA SER A 75 2.68 10.90 31.32
C SER A 75 3.58 11.59 32.36
N ASP A 76 3.87 12.88 32.17
CA ASP A 76 4.71 13.66 33.08
C ASP A 76 4.04 13.87 34.45
N GLU A 77 2.73 14.18 34.47
CA GLU A 77 1.95 14.29 35.71
C GLU A 77 1.93 12.97 36.50
N MET A 78 1.96 11.83 35.81
CA MET A 78 2.05 10.49 36.40
C MET A 78 3.49 10.09 36.78
N GLY A 79 4.48 10.97 36.61
CA GLY A 79 5.89 10.69 36.93
C GLY A 79 6.54 9.68 35.98
N ARG A 80 6.05 9.58 34.73
CA ARG A 80 6.56 8.64 33.71
C ARG A 80 7.58 9.25 32.75
N GLY A 81 7.90 10.54 32.90
CA GLY A 81 8.95 11.23 32.14
C GLY A 81 8.75 11.17 30.61
N GLY A 82 7.52 11.40 30.15
CA GLY A 82 7.12 11.31 28.75
C GLY A 82 6.93 9.88 28.20
N GLY A 83 7.18 8.83 29.00
CA GLY A 83 6.92 7.45 28.64
C GLY A 83 5.42 7.16 28.46
N ILE A 84 5.04 6.56 27.33
CA ILE A 84 3.64 6.27 27.01
C ILE A 84 3.39 4.77 27.20
N ASP A 85 2.58 4.42 28.19
CA ASP A 85 2.15 3.06 28.49
C ASP A 85 0.61 2.98 28.60
N ARG A 86 0.11 1.77 28.93
CA ARG A 86 -1.32 1.51 29.06
C ARG A 86 -1.99 2.39 30.14
N GLU A 87 -1.30 2.67 31.24
CA GLU A 87 -1.90 3.42 32.35
C GLU A 87 -1.98 4.90 32.01
N VAL A 88 -0.98 5.46 31.34
CA VAL A 88 -1.03 6.82 30.76
C VAL A 88 -2.18 6.95 29.76
N ALA A 89 -2.35 5.95 28.88
CA ALA A 89 -3.46 5.92 27.92
C ALA A 89 -4.83 5.93 28.60
N LEU A 90 -5.01 5.11 29.65
CA LEU A 90 -6.27 5.07 30.40
C LEU A 90 -6.57 6.39 31.11
N ALA A 91 -5.57 6.98 31.77
CA ALA A 91 -5.71 8.27 32.43
C ALA A 91 -6.06 9.39 31.44
N PHE A 92 -5.45 9.40 30.25
CA PHE A 92 -5.81 10.33 29.18
C PHE A 92 -7.27 10.13 28.71
N LEU A 93 -7.69 8.88 28.49
CA LEU A 93 -9.06 8.57 28.09
C LEU A 93 -10.12 8.80 29.18
N GLU A 94 -9.73 8.95 30.44
CA GLU A 94 -10.61 9.41 31.52
C GLU A 94 -10.84 10.93 31.44
N ARG A 95 -9.83 11.70 31.02
CA ARG A 95 -9.95 13.16 30.78
C ARG A 95 -10.71 13.48 29.50
N GLU A 96 -10.50 12.68 28.46
CA GLU A 96 -11.14 12.83 27.15
C GLU A 96 -12.00 11.60 26.76
N PRO A 97 -13.12 11.32 27.46
CA PRO A 97 -13.94 10.13 27.20
C PRO A 97 -14.47 10.01 25.77
N ALA A 98 -14.59 11.13 25.05
CA ALA A 98 -15.04 11.16 23.66
C ALA A 98 -14.07 10.45 22.69
N LEU A 99 -12.79 10.32 23.04
CA LEU A 99 -11.79 9.63 22.24
C LEU A 99 -11.84 8.09 22.35
N ARG A 100 -12.64 7.54 23.28
CA ARG A 100 -12.75 6.08 23.48
C ARG A 100 -13.37 5.34 22.30
N THR A 101 -14.19 6.03 21.51
CA THR A 101 -14.97 5.43 20.40
C THR A 101 -14.47 5.81 19.01
N GLY A 102 -13.64 6.86 18.92
CA GLY A 102 -13.08 7.35 17.65
C GLY A 102 -11.82 6.60 17.23
N HIS A 103 -11.42 6.76 15.96
CA HIS A 103 -10.17 6.18 15.44
C HIS A 103 -8.94 7.02 15.81
N GLU A 104 -9.14 8.26 16.22
CA GLU A 104 -8.09 9.26 16.37
C GLU A 104 -7.07 8.85 17.43
N PHE A 105 -7.55 8.55 18.64
CA PHE A 105 -6.67 8.13 19.73
C PHE A 105 -5.97 6.78 19.47
N PRO A 106 -6.66 5.69 19.09
CA PRO A 106 -6.00 4.41 18.84
C PRO A 106 -4.88 4.48 17.79
N LEU A 107 -5.08 5.26 16.73
CA LEU A 107 -4.08 5.42 15.67
C LEU A 107 -2.83 6.15 16.17
N VAL A 108 -3.00 7.28 16.87
CA VAL A 108 -1.88 8.06 17.40
C VAL A 108 -1.15 7.27 18.49
N TYR A 109 -1.90 6.64 19.40
CA TYR A 109 -1.32 5.82 20.46
C TYR A 109 -0.51 4.63 19.90
N GLN A 110 -1.06 3.89 18.93
CA GLN A 110 -0.34 2.76 18.31
C GLN A 110 0.92 3.23 17.55
N TRP A 111 0.85 4.37 16.86
CA TRP A 111 2.00 4.96 16.19
C TRP A 111 3.11 5.33 17.18
N LEU A 112 2.75 5.95 18.32
CA LEU A 112 3.70 6.30 19.38
C LEU A 112 4.34 5.06 20.02
N LEU A 113 3.55 4.02 20.32
CA LEU A 113 4.07 2.74 20.84
C LEU A 113 5.02 2.06 19.85
N SER A 114 4.85 2.31 18.55
CA SER A 114 5.72 1.79 17.48
C SER A 114 6.93 2.70 17.21
N GLY A 115 7.15 3.71 18.04
CA GLY A 115 8.30 4.62 18.01
C GLY A 115 8.07 5.95 17.30
N GLY A 116 6.89 6.19 16.71
CA GLY A 116 6.52 7.48 16.14
C GLY A 116 7.39 7.93 14.95
N ARG A 117 7.83 6.99 14.11
CA ARG A 117 8.90 7.23 13.12
C ARG A 117 8.45 7.34 11.67
N THR A 118 7.24 6.94 11.33
CA THR A 118 6.79 6.88 9.93
C THR A 118 5.43 7.51 9.73
N ALA A 119 5.20 8.07 8.55
CA ALA A 119 3.90 8.60 8.14
C ALA A 119 3.59 8.19 6.69
N PHE A 120 2.30 8.08 6.38
CA PHE A 120 1.78 7.70 5.08
C PHE A 120 0.72 8.70 4.63
N LEU A 121 0.98 9.35 3.49
CA LEU A 121 0.03 10.25 2.85
C LEU A 121 -0.98 9.41 2.06
N GLN A 122 -2.20 9.33 2.60
CA GLN A 122 -3.24 8.38 2.20
C GLN A 122 -3.92 8.69 0.87
N ASP A 123 -4.71 7.71 0.45
CA ASP A 123 -5.50 7.65 -0.78
C ASP A 123 -4.65 7.56 -2.06
N ALA A 124 -5.31 7.59 -3.22
CA ALA A 124 -4.80 6.89 -4.39
C ALA A 124 -3.61 7.54 -5.09
N ASN A 125 -3.45 8.87 -4.98
CA ASN A 125 -2.43 9.58 -5.74
C ASN A 125 -2.12 10.98 -5.18
N THR A 126 -1.43 11.06 -4.05
CA THR A 126 -1.09 12.37 -3.44
C THR A 126 -0.26 13.24 -4.37
N LEU A 127 0.57 12.63 -5.22
CA LEU A 127 1.48 13.33 -6.13
C LEU A 127 0.78 14.18 -7.21
N ILE A 128 -0.55 14.05 -7.38
CA ILE A 128 -1.34 14.93 -8.26
C ILE A 128 -1.47 16.35 -7.69
N MET A 129 -1.25 16.52 -6.39
CA MET A 129 -1.21 17.83 -5.77
C MET A 129 -0.07 18.68 -6.39
N PRO A 130 -0.32 19.98 -6.70
CA PRO A 130 0.73 20.89 -7.14
C PRO A 130 1.93 20.88 -6.17
N ALA A 131 3.16 20.86 -6.70
CA ALA A 131 4.36 20.74 -5.86
C ALA A 131 4.42 21.77 -4.73
N PRO A 132 4.13 23.08 -4.94
CA PRO A 132 4.23 24.06 -3.86
C PRO A 132 3.34 23.72 -2.66
N ARG A 133 2.12 23.23 -2.90
CA ARG A 133 1.18 22.83 -1.83
C ARG A 133 1.65 21.57 -1.11
N LEU A 134 2.15 20.58 -1.86
CA LEU A 134 2.63 19.34 -1.26
C LEU A 134 3.92 19.55 -0.45
N VAL A 135 4.83 20.40 -0.94
CA VAL A 135 6.05 20.80 -0.23
C VAL A 135 5.69 21.49 1.09
N GLU A 136 4.78 22.46 1.05
CA GLU A 136 4.30 23.16 2.25
C GLU A 136 3.73 22.20 3.32
N ILE A 137 2.96 21.20 2.90
CA ILE A 137 2.41 20.17 3.78
C ILE A 137 3.51 19.27 4.37
N LEU A 138 4.46 18.84 3.54
CA LEU A 138 5.55 17.96 3.95
C LEU A 138 6.48 18.65 4.96
N GLU A 139 6.84 19.90 4.69
CA GLU A 139 7.67 20.72 5.59
C GLU A 139 6.97 20.93 6.93
N TYR A 140 5.66 21.21 6.91
CA TYR A 140 4.88 21.32 8.14
C TYR A 140 4.84 20.00 8.91
N LEU A 141 4.56 18.88 8.23
CA LEU A 141 4.55 17.55 8.85
C LEU A 141 5.89 17.19 9.50
N ARG A 142 7.00 17.46 8.81
CA ARG A 142 8.36 17.21 9.33
C ARG A 142 8.74 18.14 10.47
N GLY A 143 8.30 19.40 10.42
CA GLY A 143 8.50 20.37 11.49
C GLY A 143 7.73 19.97 12.76
N THR A 144 6.47 19.54 12.62
CA THR A 144 5.64 19.10 13.74
C THR A 144 6.11 17.77 14.34
N PHE A 145 6.59 16.84 13.51
CA PHE A 145 7.10 15.54 13.96
C PHE A 145 8.54 15.28 13.49
N PRO A 146 9.56 15.87 14.17
CA PRO A 146 10.97 15.65 13.83
C PRO A 146 11.44 14.19 13.98
N SER A 147 10.68 13.35 14.69
CA SER A 147 10.95 11.91 14.83
C SER A 147 10.71 11.13 13.54
N LEU A 148 10.00 11.71 12.58
CA LEU A 148 9.74 11.07 11.29
C LEU A 148 11.05 10.85 10.56
N VAL A 149 11.31 9.59 10.20
CA VAL A 149 12.43 9.19 9.34
C VAL A 149 11.99 8.72 7.98
N ARG A 150 10.68 8.44 7.80
CA ARG A 150 10.13 8.01 6.53
C ARG A 150 8.69 8.53 6.33
N VAL A 151 8.46 9.22 5.23
CA VAL A 151 7.12 9.59 4.75
C VAL A 151 6.89 8.94 3.38
N THR A 152 5.76 8.27 3.19
CA THR A 152 5.46 7.55 1.96
C THR A 152 4.08 7.90 1.41
N SER A 153 3.83 7.60 0.13
CA SER A 153 2.50 7.78 -0.45
C SER A 153 2.26 6.83 -1.62
N TYR A 154 0.99 6.59 -1.96
CA TYR A 154 0.65 6.07 -3.27
C TYR A 154 0.82 7.14 -4.36
N ALA A 155 1.24 6.69 -5.54
CA ALA A 155 1.27 7.53 -6.73
C ALA A 155 0.85 6.74 -7.98
N ARG A 156 0.30 7.45 -8.95
CA ARG A 156 0.09 6.92 -10.31
C ARG A 156 1.30 7.23 -11.17
N ALA A 157 1.70 6.24 -11.97
CA ALA A 157 2.71 6.40 -13.00
C ALA A 157 2.38 7.54 -13.99
N LYS A 158 1.09 7.71 -14.37
CA LYS A 158 0.68 8.77 -15.29
C LYS A 158 1.00 10.17 -14.75
N THR A 159 0.81 10.37 -13.44
CA THR A 159 1.12 11.63 -12.76
C THR A 159 2.62 11.87 -12.68
N LEU A 160 3.42 10.83 -12.41
CA LEU A 160 4.88 10.91 -12.47
C LEU A 160 5.39 11.33 -13.87
N CYS A 161 4.75 10.85 -14.95
CA CYS A 161 5.09 11.27 -16.31
C CYS A 161 4.69 12.71 -16.65
N GLN A 162 3.70 13.27 -15.96
CA GLN A 162 3.20 14.63 -16.21
C GLN A 162 3.89 15.68 -15.36
N LYS A 163 4.48 15.28 -14.22
CA LYS A 163 5.16 16.20 -13.33
C LYS A 163 6.56 16.54 -13.83
N GLU A 164 6.93 17.81 -13.67
CA GLU A 164 8.27 18.29 -14.02
C GLU A 164 9.33 17.63 -13.12
N PRO A 165 10.53 17.30 -13.65
CA PRO A 165 11.60 16.70 -12.86
C PRO A 165 12.00 17.54 -11.65
N GLU A 166 12.05 18.87 -11.79
CA GLU A 166 12.37 19.79 -10.69
C GLU A 166 11.31 19.73 -9.57
N ASP A 167 10.04 19.66 -9.96
CA ASP A 167 8.92 19.50 -9.04
C ASP A 167 9.00 18.19 -8.24
N LEU A 168 9.43 17.10 -8.88
CA LEU A 168 9.66 15.81 -8.23
C LEU A 168 10.82 15.90 -7.24
N ALA A 169 11.93 16.53 -7.64
CA ALA A 169 13.09 16.74 -6.78
C ALA A 169 12.75 17.59 -5.55
N ARG A 170 11.96 18.66 -5.73
CA ARG A 170 11.47 19.51 -4.63
C ARG A 170 10.59 18.75 -3.64
N VAL A 171 9.66 17.93 -4.13
CA VAL A 171 8.81 17.09 -3.28
C VAL A 171 9.65 16.04 -2.53
N ARG A 172 10.66 15.44 -3.17
CA ARG A 172 11.60 14.52 -2.52
C ARG A 172 12.37 15.23 -1.40
N ALA A 173 12.91 16.41 -1.69
CA ALA A 173 13.71 17.21 -0.75
C ALA A 173 12.89 17.70 0.45
N ALA A 174 11.62 18.04 0.25
CA ALA A 174 10.69 18.40 1.32
C ALA A 174 10.36 17.24 2.27
N GLY A 175 10.71 16.00 1.90
CA GLY A 175 10.69 14.86 2.80
C GLY A 175 9.68 13.77 2.44
N LEU A 176 9.20 13.67 1.20
CA LEU A 176 8.51 12.46 0.72
C LEU A 176 9.56 11.43 0.26
N ASP A 177 9.71 10.31 0.97
CA ASP A 177 10.85 9.40 0.75
C ASP A 177 10.55 8.25 -0.22
N ARG A 178 9.35 7.66 -0.13
CA ARG A 178 8.97 6.48 -0.91
C ARG A 178 7.64 6.65 -1.64
N LEU A 179 7.61 6.19 -2.88
CA LEU A 179 6.41 6.10 -3.69
C LEU A 179 5.99 4.64 -3.89
N HIS A 180 4.72 4.37 -3.63
CA HIS A 180 4.05 3.11 -3.91
C HIS A 180 3.26 3.26 -5.21
N VAL A 181 3.75 2.67 -6.30
CA VAL A 181 3.19 2.84 -7.65
C VAL A 181 2.52 1.55 -8.09
N GLY A 182 1.24 1.65 -8.46
CA GLY A 182 0.51 0.54 -9.04
C GLY A 182 0.89 0.34 -10.51
N LEU A 183 1.81 -0.58 -10.80
CA LEU A 183 2.12 -1.07 -12.16
C LEU A 183 0.99 -1.95 -12.68
N GLU A 184 0.56 -2.91 -11.86
CA GLU A 184 -0.38 -4.00 -12.10
C GLU A 184 0.05 -4.95 -13.21
N SER A 185 0.44 -4.42 -14.37
CA SER A 185 0.91 -5.14 -15.55
C SER A 185 1.92 -4.27 -16.32
N GLY A 186 2.88 -4.88 -16.99
CA GLY A 186 3.70 -4.22 -18.02
C GLY A 186 3.23 -4.47 -19.45
N ASP A 187 2.13 -5.21 -19.62
CA ASP A 187 1.52 -5.55 -20.90
C ASP A 187 0.43 -4.55 -21.28
N ASP A 188 0.58 -3.93 -22.46
CA ASP A 188 -0.30 -2.84 -22.91
C ASP A 188 -1.74 -3.30 -23.17
N GLU A 189 -1.94 -4.54 -23.60
CA GLU A 189 -3.27 -5.10 -23.85
C GLU A 189 -4.00 -5.36 -22.52
N VAL A 190 -3.32 -5.95 -21.54
CA VAL A 190 -3.86 -6.11 -20.18
C VAL A 190 -4.15 -4.75 -19.54
N LEU A 191 -3.23 -3.78 -19.67
CA LEU A 191 -3.40 -2.42 -19.14
C LEU A 191 -4.59 -1.69 -19.77
N ALA A 192 -4.82 -1.88 -21.07
CA ALA A 192 -5.97 -1.33 -21.78
C ALA A 192 -7.27 -2.03 -21.35
N HIS A 193 -7.27 -3.36 -21.26
CA HIS A 193 -8.43 -4.16 -20.84
C HIS A 193 -8.93 -3.74 -19.45
N VAL A 194 -8.02 -3.48 -18.51
CA VAL A 194 -8.39 -3.03 -17.16
C VAL A 194 -8.50 -1.51 -17.04
N ASP A 195 -8.44 -0.75 -18.13
CA ASP A 195 -8.55 0.70 -18.14
C ASP A 195 -7.62 1.38 -17.13
N LYS A 196 -6.32 1.00 -17.16
CA LYS A 196 -5.31 1.57 -16.24
C LYS A 196 -4.95 3.02 -16.61
N GLY A 197 -5.07 3.37 -17.90
CA GLY A 197 -4.83 4.72 -18.43
C GLY A 197 -3.35 5.05 -18.65
N ILE A 198 -2.51 4.03 -18.86
CA ILE A 198 -1.08 4.16 -19.14
C ILE A 198 -0.56 2.89 -19.82
N THR A 199 0.55 3.00 -20.54
CA THR A 199 1.28 1.89 -21.18
C THR A 199 2.48 1.44 -20.35
N GLY A 200 3.05 0.28 -20.67
CA GLY A 200 4.31 -0.22 -20.11
C GLY A 200 5.47 0.75 -20.35
N ALA A 201 5.53 1.39 -21.53
CA ALA A 201 6.51 2.45 -21.80
C ALA A 201 6.32 3.67 -20.86
N GLY A 202 5.06 4.04 -20.59
CA GLY A 202 4.73 5.07 -19.62
C GLY A 202 5.15 4.70 -18.19
N HIS A 203 5.00 3.43 -17.80
CA HIS A 203 5.50 2.93 -16.51
C HIS A 203 7.03 3.02 -16.43
N ILE A 204 7.75 2.63 -17.49
CA ILE A 204 9.22 2.75 -17.54
C ILE A 204 9.65 4.21 -17.34
N GLN A 205 9.02 5.14 -18.07
CA GLN A 205 9.29 6.57 -17.94
C GLN A 205 9.01 7.06 -16.51
N ALA A 206 7.86 6.71 -15.94
CA ALA A 206 7.47 7.09 -14.58
C ALA A 206 8.45 6.59 -13.53
N GLY A 207 8.80 5.30 -13.60
CA GLY A 207 9.72 4.66 -12.65
C GLY A 207 11.12 5.28 -12.73
N ARG A 208 11.64 5.51 -13.93
CA ARG A 208 12.94 6.19 -14.13
C ARG A 208 12.93 7.61 -13.58
N ARG A 209 11.85 8.38 -13.77
CA ARG A 209 11.71 9.73 -13.19
C ARG A 209 11.67 9.72 -11.68
N ALA A 210 10.89 8.81 -11.08
CA ALA A 210 10.83 8.67 -9.63
C ALA A 210 12.22 8.36 -9.03
N ARG A 211 12.94 7.40 -9.62
CA ARG A 211 14.28 7.05 -9.17
C ARG A 211 15.29 8.17 -9.39
N ALA A 212 15.25 8.84 -10.54
CA ALA A 212 16.13 9.98 -10.83
C ALA A 212 15.92 11.15 -9.87
N ALA A 213 14.68 11.38 -9.41
CA ALA A 213 14.37 12.37 -8.38
C ALA A 213 14.80 11.95 -6.96
N GLY A 214 15.29 10.71 -6.77
CA GLY A 214 15.79 10.21 -5.49
C GLY A 214 14.73 9.58 -4.58
N PHE A 215 13.53 9.27 -5.10
CA PHE A 215 12.54 8.50 -4.35
C PHE A 215 12.94 7.03 -4.28
N GLN A 216 12.66 6.41 -3.13
CA GLN A 216 12.57 4.96 -3.08
C GLN A 216 11.30 4.50 -3.80
N LEU A 217 11.42 3.63 -4.78
CA LEU A 217 10.32 3.21 -5.64
C LEU A 217 9.86 1.79 -5.30
N SER A 218 8.57 1.64 -5.03
CA SER A 218 7.91 0.35 -4.84
C SER A 218 6.86 0.14 -5.92
N GLU A 219 7.12 -0.73 -6.89
CA GLU A 219 6.17 -1.11 -7.94
C GLU A 219 5.32 -2.30 -7.49
N TYR A 220 4.01 -2.23 -7.77
CA TYR A 220 3.05 -3.27 -7.43
C TYR A 220 2.59 -3.94 -8.71
N TRP A 221 2.72 -5.25 -8.83
CA TRP A 221 2.24 -6.00 -10.00
C TRP A 221 1.23 -7.08 -9.59
N MET A 222 0.34 -7.46 -10.50
CA MET A 222 -0.81 -8.31 -10.22
C MET A 222 -0.80 -9.61 -11.04
N PRO A 223 -0.24 -10.72 -10.53
CA PRO A 223 -0.38 -12.03 -11.16
C PRO A 223 -1.86 -12.39 -11.40
N GLY A 224 -2.16 -12.93 -12.57
CA GLY A 224 -3.49 -13.35 -13.01
C GLY A 224 -4.35 -12.24 -13.62
N LEU A 225 -3.85 -11.00 -13.69
CA LEU A 225 -4.64 -9.87 -14.21
C LEU A 225 -4.97 -10.00 -15.70
N GLY A 226 -4.11 -10.66 -16.49
CA GLY A 226 -4.35 -10.93 -17.90
C GLY A 226 -5.30 -12.10 -18.19
N GLY A 227 -5.77 -12.81 -17.16
CA GLY A 227 -6.55 -14.04 -17.34
C GLY A 227 -5.74 -15.15 -18.03
N ARG A 228 -6.42 -16.25 -18.37
CA ARG A 228 -5.79 -17.41 -19.04
C ARG A 228 -5.19 -17.04 -20.39
N GLU A 229 -5.91 -16.25 -21.17
CA GLU A 229 -5.55 -15.88 -22.54
C GLU A 229 -4.25 -15.09 -22.63
N LEU A 230 -4.09 -14.04 -21.82
CA LEU A 230 -2.93 -13.13 -21.91
C LEU A 230 -1.82 -13.46 -20.91
N SER A 231 -1.91 -14.60 -20.21
CA SER A 231 -1.01 -14.94 -19.10
C SER A 231 0.48 -14.91 -19.49
N GLU A 232 0.84 -15.52 -20.62
CA GLU A 232 2.25 -15.59 -21.03
C GLU A 232 2.82 -14.23 -21.43
N GLN A 233 2.06 -13.44 -22.21
CA GLN A 233 2.50 -12.09 -22.59
C GLN A 233 2.54 -11.15 -21.39
N HIS A 234 1.58 -11.26 -20.48
CA HIS A 234 1.51 -10.50 -19.25
C HIS A 234 2.80 -10.66 -18.44
N VAL A 235 3.26 -11.89 -18.24
CA VAL A 235 4.51 -12.18 -17.54
C VAL A 235 5.72 -11.58 -18.25
N ARG A 236 5.87 -11.86 -19.55
CA ARG A 236 7.03 -11.42 -20.34
C ARG A 236 7.17 -9.89 -20.33
N ASN A 237 6.06 -9.19 -20.58
CA ASN A 237 6.04 -7.73 -20.69
C ASN A 237 6.16 -7.05 -19.32
N THR A 238 5.57 -7.63 -18.27
CA THR A 238 5.75 -7.15 -16.89
C THR A 238 7.19 -7.28 -16.44
N ALA A 239 7.83 -8.43 -16.65
CA ALA A 239 9.24 -8.63 -16.31
C ALA A 239 10.16 -7.66 -17.06
N ARG A 240 9.91 -7.44 -18.37
CA ARG A 240 10.64 -6.43 -19.16
C ARG A 240 10.53 -5.03 -18.54
N VAL A 241 9.32 -4.56 -18.25
CA VAL A 241 9.09 -3.25 -17.65
C VAL A 241 9.78 -3.11 -16.29
N LEU A 242 9.67 -4.12 -15.43
CA LEU A 242 10.31 -4.13 -14.12
C LEU A 242 11.84 -4.12 -14.22
N ASN A 243 12.44 -4.87 -15.16
CA ASN A 243 13.88 -4.85 -15.40
C ASN A 243 14.35 -3.48 -15.89
N GLU A 244 13.57 -2.83 -16.78
CA GLU A 244 13.91 -1.51 -17.33
C GLU A 244 13.79 -0.36 -16.32
N ILE A 245 12.97 -0.52 -15.28
CA ILE A 245 12.84 0.42 -14.15
C ILE A 245 13.89 0.11 -13.08
N SER A 246 14.07 -1.17 -12.76
CA SER A 246 14.81 -1.71 -11.60
C SER A 246 14.44 -0.96 -10.30
N PRO A 247 13.18 -1.08 -9.82
CA PRO A 247 12.73 -0.38 -8.61
C PRO A 247 13.41 -0.93 -7.34
N ASP A 248 13.27 -0.23 -6.22
CA ASP A 248 13.79 -0.72 -4.93
C ASP A 248 12.97 -1.91 -4.39
N TYR A 249 11.66 -1.89 -4.64
CA TYR A 249 10.75 -2.97 -4.27
C TYR A 249 9.83 -3.36 -5.43
N ILE A 250 9.62 -4.66 -5.58
CA ILE A 250 8.59 -5.26 -6.45
C ILE A 250 7.63 -6.03 -5.57
N ARG A 251 6.38 -5.59 -5.49
CA ARG A 251 5.38 -6.15 -4.57
C ARG A 251 4.30 -6.90 -5.35
N THR A 252 4.17 -8.18 -5.07
CA THR A 252 3.20 -9.05 -5.73
C THR A 252 1.82 -8.91 -5.07
N ARG A 253 0.79 -8.67 -5.89
CA ARG A 253 -0.62 -8.53 -5.47
C ARG A 253 -1.51 -9.41 -6.35
N PRO A 254 -1.63 -10.72 -6.07
CA PRO A 254 -2.39 -11.63 -6.92
C PRO A 254 -3.81 -11.12 -7.16
N TYR A 255 -4.26 -11.16 -8.42
CA TYR A 255 -5.61 -10.79 -8.79
C TYR A 255 -6.61 -11.70 -8.07
N LEU A 256 -7.64 -11.09 -7.50
CA LEU A 256 -8.79 -11.78 -6.94
C LEU A 256 -10.03 -11.28 -7.67
N SER A 257 -10.87 -12.19 -8.15
CA SER A 257 -12.16 -11.84 -8.75
C SER A 257 -13.08 -11.35 -7.64
N LEU A 258 -13.32 -10.04 -7.60
CA LEU A 258 -14.05 -9.36 -6.52
C LEU A 258 -15.40 -8.83 -7.02
N PRO A 259 -16.53 -9.20 -6.40
CA PRO A 259 -17.85 -8.68 -6.76
C PRO A 259 -17.92 -7.15 -6.82
N GLY A 260 -18.64 -6.60 -7.81
CA GLY A 260 -18.72 -5.14 -8.01
C GLY A 260 -17.48 -4.52 -8.68
N THR A 261 -16.64 -5.33 -9.32
CA THR A 261 -15.60 -4.86 -10.25
C THR A 261 -15.99 -5.23 -11.68
N GLU A 262 -15.59 -4.44 -12.67
CA GLU A 262 -15.87 -4.71 -14.09
C GLU A 262 -15.28 -6.05 -14.53
N LEU A 263 -14.09 -6.39 -14.04
CA LEU A 263 -13.40 -7.63 -14.40
C LEU A 263 -14.09 -8.88 -13.80
N HIS A 264 -14.72 -8.73 -12.63
CA HIS A 264 -15.59 -9.78 -12.10
C HIS A 264 -16.85 -9.96 -12.94
N ALA A 265 -17.50 -8.87 -13.34
CA ALA A 265 -18.69 -8.93 -14.19
C ALA A 265 -18.36 -9.52 -15.58
N ALA A 266 -17.19 -9.21 -16.15
CA ALA A 266 -16.71 -9.83 -17.38
C ALA A 266 -16.50 -11.35 -17.21
N ALA A 267 -15.97 -11.79 -16.06
CA ALA A 267 -15.84 -13.20 -15.75
C ALA A 267 -17.20 -13.92 -15.65
N GLU A 268 -18.19 -13.29 -15.01
CA GLU A 268 -19.56 -13.83 -14.95
C GLU A 268 -20.22 -13.96 -16.33
N ARG A 269 -19.85 -13.08 -17.28
CA ARG A 269 -20.31 -13.14 -18.68
C ARG A 269 -19.49 -14.09 -19.56
N GLY A 270 -18.40 -14.69 -19.04
CA GLY A 270 -17.49 -15.54 -19.82
C GLY A 270 -16.56 -14.76 -20.77
N GLU A 271 -16.44 -13.45 -20.59
CA GLU A 271 -15.57 -12.56 -21.39
C GLU A 271 -14.14 -12.47 -20.84
N PHE A 272 -13.92 -12.97 -19.62
CA PHE A 272 -12.61 -13.02 -18.96
C PHE A 272 -12.51 -14.33 -18.17
N GLU A 273 -11.44 -15.09 -18.38
CA GLU A 273 -11.21 -16.33 -17.63
C GLU A 273 -10.11 -16.13 -16.58
N PRO A 274 -10.45 -16.02 -15.27
CA PRO A 274 -9.47 -15.85 -14.21
C PRO A 274 -8.55 -17.07 -14.07
N LEU A 275 -7.28 -16.83 -13.77
CA LEU A 275 -6.35 -17.90 -13.38
C LEU A 275 -6.70 -18.49 -12.02
N GLY A 276 -6.61 -19.82 -11.91
CA GLY A 276 -6.63 -20.52 -10.64
C GLY A 276 -5.36 -20.27 -9.80
N PRO A 277 -5.36 -20.63 -8.50
CA PRO A 277 -4.22 -20.38 -7.62
C PRO A 277 -2.89 -20.99 -8.10
N LEU A 278 -2.91 -22.21 -8.65
CA LEU A 278 -1.72 -22.87 -9.18
C LEU A 278 -1.20 -22.15 -10.43
N GLU A 279 -2.10 -21.70 -11.31
CA GLU A 279 -1.75 -20.97 -12.54
C GLU A 279 -1.15 -19.60 -12.23
N GLN A 280 -1.68 -18.90 -11.22
CA GLN A 280 -1.06 -17.67 -10.70
C GLN A 280 0.33 -17.93 -10.13
N LEU A 281 0.57 -19.07 -9.47
CA LEU A 281 1.89 -19.44 -8.96
C LEU A 281 2.87 -19.72 -10.12
N PHE A 282 2.40 -20.35 -11.20
CA PHE A 282 3.18 -20.51 -12.43
C PHE A 282 3.55 -19.15 -13.06
N GLU A 283 2.63 -18.18 -13.10
CA GLU A 283 2.96 -16.83 -13.54
C GLU A 283 4.02 -16.16 -12.67
N VAL A 284 3.85 -16.23 -11.34
CA VAL A 284 4.83 -15.70 -10.38
C VAL A 284 6.19 -16.33 -10.62
N ARG A 285 6.26 -17.65 -10.79
CA ARG A 285 7.50 -18.38 -11.10
C ARG A 285 8.18 -17.84 -12.35
N ARG A 286 7.44 -17.72 -13.46
CA ARG A 286 7.98 -17.27 -14.75
C ARG A 286 8.44 -15.81 -14.69
N CYS A 287 7.66 -14.94 -14.04
CA CYS A 287 8.04 -13.54 -13.82
C CYS A 287 9.33 -13.45 -13.00
N VAL A 288 9.38 -14.12 -11.84
CA VAL A 288 10.57 -14.18 -10.99
C VAL A 288 11.79 -14.70 -11.74
N ALA A 289 11.64 -15.73 -12.56
CA ALA A 289 12.73 -16.26 -13.37
C ALA A 289 13.29 -15.24 -14.38
N ALA A 290 12.43 -14.40 -14.95
CA ALA A 290 12.80 -13.37 -15.93
C ALA A 290 13.32 -12.06 -15.31
N LEU A 291 13.20 -11.87 -13.99
CA LEU A 291 13.66 -10.64 -13.33
C LEU A 291 15.19 -10.56 -13.21
N GLU A 292 15.76 -9.46 -13.67
CA GLU A 292 17.19 -9.12 -13.63
C GLU A 292 17.35 -7.75 -12.96
N VAL A 293 17.06 -7.71 -11.66
CA VAL A 293 17.00 -6.48 -10.86
C VAL A 293 17.81 -6.60 -9.57
N THR A 294 18.08 -5.46 -8.93
CA THR A 294 18.64 -5.39 -7.57
C THR A 294 17.57 -5.11 -6.51
N ALA A 295 16.30 -5.33 -6.85
CA ALA A 295 15.14 -5.02 -6.01
C ALA A 295 14.95 -6.04 -4.87
N ARG A 296 14.14 -5.65 -3.89
CA ARG A 296 13.46 -6.58 -2.97
C ARG A 296 12.15 -7.05 -3.59
N VAL A 297 12.01 -8.36 -3.79
CA VAL A 297 10.78 -8.98 -4.31
C VAL A 297 9.92 -9.46 -3.14
N CYS A 298 8.76 -8.83 -2.92
CA CYS A 298 7.94 -9.00 -1.73
C CYS A 298 6.59 -9.66 -2.00
N PHE A 299 6.13 -10.45 -1.04
CA PHE A 299 4.86 -11.17 -1.05
C PHE A 299 4.02 -10.85 0.20
N ASP A 300 4.16 -9.64 0.72
CA ASP A 300 3.59 -9.12 1.97
C ASP A 300 2.05 -8.95 2.01
N HIS A 301 1.37 -9.16 0.89
CA HIS A 301 -0.09 -9.11 0.84
C HIS A 301 -0.70 -10.45 1.22
N CYS A 302 -1.83 -10.42 1.95
CA CYS A 302 -2.54 -11.61 2.39
C CYS A 302 -2.98 -12.52 1.24
N ALA A 303 -3.17 -11.98 0.03
CA ALA A 303 -3.47 -12.78 -1.16
C ALA A 303 -2.26 -13.59 -1.69
N ASN A 304 -1.05 -13.48 -1.12
CA ASN A 304 0.07 -14.36 -1.44
C ASN A 304 0.10 -15.57 -0.48
N ASP A 305 -1.04 -16.20 -0.25
CA ASP A 305 -1.27 -17.25 0.75
C ASP A 305 -1.08 -18.68 0.22
N TRP A 306 -0.28 -18.88 -0.83
CA TRP A 306 0.10 -20.24 -1.24
C TRP A 306 0.78 -20.96 -0.07
N ARG A 307 0.39 -22.20 0.20
CA ARG A 307 0.88 -22.99 1.33
C ARG A 307 1.56 -24.27 0.89
N ALA A 308 2.62 -24.65 1.59
CA ALA A 308 3.18 -25.99 1.49
C ALA A 308 2.21 -27.03 2.11
N PRO A 309 2.42 -28.35 1.86
CA PRO A 309 1.53 -29.40 2.37
C PRO A 309 1.40 -29.46 3.90
N ASP A 310 2.39 -28.94 4.63
CA ASP A 310 2.36 -28.79 6.09
C ASP A 310 1.51 -27.61 6.57
N GLY A 311 0.88 -26.88 5.65
CA GLY A 311 0.05 -25.71 5.92
C GLY A 311 0.84 -24.41 6.13
N VAL A 312 2.17 -24.44 6.07
CA VAL A 312 3.03 -23.25 6.22
C VAL A 312 3.01 -22.42 4.94
N LEU A 313 3.10 -21.09 5.06
CA LEU A 313 3.18 -20.21 3.90
C LEU A 313 4.42 -20.52 3.04
N LEU A 314 4.19 -20.71 1.74
CA LEU A 314 5.23 -21.03 0.76
C LEU A 314 6.22 -19.87 0.58
N LEU A 315 5.69 -18.65 0.58
CA LEU A 315 6.43 -17.41 0.35
C LEU A 315 6.50 -16.59 1.64
N ARG A 316 7.65 -15.93 1.86
CA ARG A 316 7.86 -15.05 3.01
C ARG A 316 6.91 -13.86 2.94
N GLN A 317 6.05 -13.71 3.94
CA GLN A 317 5.09 -12.60 4.05
C GLN A 317 5.59 -11.50 5.00
N ASP A 318 6.87 -11.16 4.93
CA ASP A 318 7.40 -9.94 5.57
C ASP A 318 7.47 -8.77 4.56
N TYR A 319 7.78 -7.58 5.05
CA TYR A 319 7.77 -6.36 4.23
C TYR A 319 9.02 -6.17 3.36
N GLU A 320 10.06 -6.98 3.58
CA GLU A 320 11.39 -6.86 2.98
C GLU A 320 11.69 -7.94 1.94
N GLY A 321 10.87 -8.99 1.87
CA GLY A 321 10.86 -9.98 0.81
C GLY A 321 12.20 -10.70 0.61
N TYR A 322 12.57 -10.84 -0.67
CA TYR A 322 13.78 -11.51 -1.13
C TYR A 322 14.67 -10.50 -1.86
N GLN A 323 15.91 -10.35 -1.43
CA GLN A 323 16.89 -9.46 -2.06
C GLN A 323 17.44 -10.09 -3.33
N PHE A 324 17.23 -9.45 -4.49
CA PHE A 324 17.78 -9.91 -5.76
C PHE A 324 19.15 -9.27 -6.05
N PRO A 325 20.06 -9.97 -6.75
CA PRO A 325 19.91 -11.33 -7.28
C PRO A 325 20.18 -12.45 -6.26
N ALA A 326 20.73 -12.13 -5.08
CA ALA A 326 21.27 -13.10 -4.13
C ALA A 326 20.27 -14.18 -3.68
N GLU A 327 19.02 -13.83 -3.40
CA GLU A 327 17.99 -14.76 -2.92
C GLU A 327 17.10 -15.31 -4.05
N LYS A 328 17.32 -14.94 -5.32
CA LYS A 328 16.52 -15.39 -6.47
C LYS A 328 16.52 -16.93 -6.63
N PRO A 329 17.66 -17.64 -6.57
CA PRO A 329 17.66 -19.11 -6.69
C PRO A 329 16.85 -19.80 -5.59
N ALA A 330 16.96 -19.31 -4.35
CA ALA A 330 16.22 -19.85 -3.21
C ALA A 330 14.71 -19.62 -3.34
N LEU A 331 14.29 -18.44 -3.82
CA LEU A 331 12.88 -18.17 -4.10
C LEU A 331 12.33 -19.07 -5.20
N LEU A 332 13.06 -19.24 -6.32
CA LEU A 332 12.65 -20.13 -7.42
C LEU A 332 12.50 -21.58 -6.94
N ALA A 333 13.45 -22.09 -6.18
CA ALA A 333 13.38 -23.45 -5.62
C ALA A 333 12.14 -23.64 -4.72
N ARG A 334 11.77 -22.64 -3.92
CA ARG A 334 10.53 -22.66 -3.11
C ARG A 334 9.29 -22.72 -3.97
N ILE A 335 9.22 -21.89 -5.02
CA ILE A 335 8.08 -21.88 -5.93
C ILE A 335 7.96 -23.22 -6.66
N ASP A 336 9.07 -23.79 -7.14
CA ASP A 336 9.10 -25.10 -7.84
C ASP A 336 8.66 -26.25 -6.92
N ALA A 337 9.04 -26.21 -5.64
CA ALA A 337 8.53 -27.15 -4.63
C ALA A 337 7.01 -27.04 -4.43
N GLY A 338 6.45 -25.83 -4.51
CA GLY A 338 5.00 -25.60 -4.45
C GLY A 338 4.26 -26.07 -5.71
N LEU A 339 4.85 -25.89 -6.89
CA LEU A 339 4.25 -26.28 -8.18
C LEU A 339 4.23 -27.80 -8.41
N SER A 340 5.17 -28.54 -7.82
CA SER A 340 5.27 -30.00 -7.99
C SER A 340 4.25 -30.81 -7.16
N ARG A 341 3.34 -30.16 -6.40
CA ARG A 341 2.38 -30.80 -5.49
C ARG A 341 1.03 -30.05 -5.49
N ASP A 342 -0.07 -30.65 -5.96
CA ASP A 342 -1.45 -30.07 -5.99
C ASP A 342 -2.50 -31.12 -5.50
N PRO A 343 -3.67 -30.80 -4.88
CA PRO A 343 -4.35 -29.51 -4.77
C PRO A 343 -4.93 -29.15 -3.39
N GLY A 344 -4.37 -28.11 -2.78
CA GLY A 344 -4.96 -27.46 -1.59
C GLY A 344 -4.39 -26.05 -1.38
N LEU A 345 -3.81 -25.48 -2.44
CA LEU A 345 -2.89 -24.35 -2.36
C LEU A 345 -3.54 -23.04 -1.89
N ARG A 346 -4.88 -22.97 -1.86
CA ARG A 346 -5.67 -21.93 -1.17
C ARG A 346 -7.01 -22.49 -0.69
N PRO A 347 -7.49 -22.14 0.52
CA PRO A 347 -8.91 -22.28 0.82
C PRO A 347 -9.72 -21.36 -0.11
N ALA A 348 -10.89 -21.83 -0.57
CA ALA A 348 -11.79 -20.99 -1.36
C ALA A 348 -12.12 -19.68 -0.61
N PRO A 349 -12.24 -18.54 -1.32
CA PRO A 349 -12.66 -17.29 -0.70
C PRO A 349 -13.99 -17.49 0.05
N GLY A 350 -14.00 -17.29 1.38
CA GLY A 350 -15.22 -17.39 2.20
C GLY A 350 -15.31 -18.58 3.18
N ALA A 351 -14.36 -19.52 3.18
CA ALA A 351 -14.39 -20.66 4.13
C ALA A 351 -14.09 -20.28 5.60
N GLY A 352 -13.56 -19.07 5.86
CA GLY A 352 -13.09 -18.63 7.18
C GLY A 352 -14.06 -17.82 8.04
N GLN A 353 -15.30 -17.54 7.59
CA GLN A 353 -16.24 -16.68 8.35
C GLN A 353 -17.48 -17.40 8.91
N ARG A 354 -17.56 -18.74 8.82
CA ARG A 354 -18.68 -19.52 9.38
C ARG A 354 -18.21 -20.58 10.38
N ALA A 355 -17.52 -20.18 11.45
CA ALA A 355 -17.31 -21.07 12.61
C ALA A 355 -16.91 -20.30 13.89
N ARG A 356 -17.59 -19.19 14.21
CA ARG A 356 -17.57 -18.60 15.56
C ARG A 356 -18.94 -18.02 15.92
N THR A 357 -19.97 -18.83 15.79
CA THR A 357 -21.24 -18.61 16.48
C THR A 357 -21.74 -19.97 16.96
N ARG A 358 -21.97 -20.06 18.28
CA ARG A 358 -22.54 -21.17 19.06
C ARG A 358 -21.54 -22.15 19.69
N ALA A 359 -20.95 -21.71 20.80
CA ALA A 359 -20.81 -22.44 22.06
C ALA A 359 -20.33 -21.39 23.10
N GLY A 360 -20.91 -21.20 24.28
CA GLY A 360 -21.97 -21.90 24.98
C GLY A 360 -22.85 -20.94 25.78
N ALA A 361 -23.95 -21.52 26.25
CA ALA A 361 -24.80 -21.00 27.31
C ALA A 361 -24.07 -21.02 28.66
#